data_AF-A0AAW0EVU5-F1
#
_entry.id   AF-A0AAW0EVU5-F1
#
_cell.length_a   1.000
_cell.length_b   1.000
_cell.length_c   1.000
_cell.angle_alpha   90.00
_cell.angle_beta   90.00
_cell.angle_gamma   90.00
#
_symmetry.space_group_name_H-M   'P 1'
#
loop_
_entity.id
_entity.type
_entity.pdbx_description
1 polymer ?
#
loop_
_entity_poly.entity_id
_entity_poly.type
_entity_poly.pdbx_seq_one_letter_code
_entity_poly.pdbx_strand_id
1 'polypeptide(L)'
;MSTMLEGEVAFLLSVAAHIGHVLYCMDDSEDGAGAAPLVSSLTTSEHEVLGELLLLEKQECDYAAAAEACTAPSAELDALLAESPLAATRRDDVASPYTRFILGFYSSALYAQAPTTMTTVGVRLFQRFLCSCRRDALYRLHHGCGVSAMEAILRECLHLAGNASSTAQIVAPTEVTVMVLAELSYDAQEVSPLDYLEVLLPHIPYLSQMCQQASLLLLAHDEMVRQPSSLVALLSIVFTVRNMSPSGEAVAQLLATWPEHRQEAFGRMNAFLNCFA
;
A
#
# COMPACT_ATOMS: atom_id res chain seq x y z
N MET A 1 -8.88 5.83 19.99
CA MET A 1 -8.17 6.06 18.71
C MET A 1 -6.69 6.40 18.94
N SER A 2 -6.31 7.33 19.84
CA SER A 2 -4.87 7.66 20.06
C SER A 2 -4.00 6.49 20.52
N THR A 3 -4.53 5.57 21.33
CA THR A 3 -3.80 4.39 21.82
C THR A 3 -3.46 3.35 20.74
N MET A 4 -4.19 3.37 19.60
CA MET A 4 -3.94 2.46 18.48
C MET A 4 -2.85 3.02 17.57
N LEU A 5 -2.90 4.34 17.31
CA LEU A 5 -1.86 5.12 16.61
C LEU A 5 -0.50 5.01 17.29
N GLU A 6 -0.45 5.30 18.59
CA GLU A 6 0.77 5.25 19.40
C GLU A 6 1.35 3.84 19.46
N GLY A 7 0.48 2.82 19.49
CA GLY A 7 0.88 1.41 19.41
C GLY A 7 1.47 1.05 18.05
N GLU A 8 0.91 1.56 16.95
CA GLU A 8 1.41 1.32 15.60
C GLU A 8 2.73 2.03 15.33
N VAL A 9 2.88 3.28 15.79
CA VAL A 9 4.15 4.02 15.75
C VAL A 9 5.20 3.36 16.62
N ALA A 10 4.88 3.01 17.88
CA ALA A 10 5.80 2.32 18.78
C ALA A 10 6.21 0.94 18.22
N PHE A 11 5.30 0.29 17.50
CA PHE A 11 5.57 -0.96 16.83
C PHE A 11 6.49 -0.79 15.61
N LEU A 12 6.19 0.14 14.71
CA LEU A 12 7.05 0.55 13.58
C LEU A 12 8.46 0.90 14.04
N LEU A 13 8.54 1.62 15.15
CA LEU A 13 9.77 1.96 15.85
C LEU A 13 10.52 0.76 16.38
N SER A 14 9.80 -0.17 17.03
CA SER A 14 10.38 -1.40 17.56
C SER A 14 10.92 -2.30 16.44
N VAL A 15 10.25 -2.31 15.28
CA VAL A 15 10.73 -2.98 14.06
C VAL A 15 12.04 -2.34 13.59
N ALA A 16 12.07 -1.01 13.40
CA ALA A 16 13.27 -0.29 12.96
C ALA A 16 14.44 -0.49 13.94
N ALA A 17 14.17 -0.39 15.23
CA ALA A 17 15.10 -0.65 16.33
C ALA A 17 15.69 -2.06 16.29
N HIS A 18 14.82 -3.07 16.11
CA HIS A 18 15.23 -4.47 16.06
C HIS A 18 16.10 -4.76 14.83
N ILE A 19 15.75 -4.20 13.67
CA ILE A 19 16.55 -4.34 12.45
C ILE A 19 17.93 -3.71 12.61
N GLY A 20 18.01 -2.51 13.19
CA GLY A 20 19.28 -1.85 13.52
C GLY A 20 20.16 -2.70 14.45
N HIS A 21 19.57 -3.38 15.44
CA HIS A 21 20.29 -4.27 16.35
C HIS A 21 20.83 -5.52 15.64
N VAL A 22 20.07 -6.13 14.71
CA VAL A 22 20.52 -7.32 13.95
C VAL A 22 21.72 -6.99 13.06
N LEU A 23 21.78 -5.79 12.48
CA LEU A 23 22.93 -5.33 11.69
C LEU A 23 24.18 -5.12 12.54
N TYR A 24 24.02 -4.58 13.76
CA TYR A 24 25.13 -4.39 14.69
C TYR A 24 25.77 -5.72 15.06
N CYS A 25 24.97 -6.77 15.25
CA CYS A 25 25.46 -8.13 15.52
C CYS A 25 26.12 -8.81 14.31
N MET A 26 25.98 -8.28 13.08
CA MET A 26 26.69 -8.79 11.90
C MET A 26 28.04 -8.09 11.67
N ASP A 27 28.26 -6.92 12.27
CA ASP A 27 29.51 -6.16 12.18
C ASP A 27 30.46 -6.42 13.37
N ASP A 28 30.03 -7.23 14.35
CA ASP A 28 30.86 -7.77 15.43
C ASP A 28 31.84 -8.84 14.89
N SER A 29 32.73 -8.41 13.99
CA SER A 29 34.10 -8.93 13.99
C SER A 29 34.81 -8.32 15.20
N GLU A 30 35.36 -9.18 16.04
CA GLU A 30 36.02 -8.87 17.31
C GLU A 30 37.01 -7.70 17.20
N ASP A 31 36.60 -6.48 17.60
CA ASP A 31 37.38 -5.58 18.47
C ASP A 31 36.71 -4.20 18.56
N GLY A 32 36.28 -3.84 19.78
CA GLY A 32 35.94 -2.46 20.11
C GLY A 32 34.73 -2.33 21.00
N ALA A 33 34.94 -2.46 22.31
CA ALA A 33 34.04 -1.94 23.33
C ALA A 33 34.02 -0.40 23.30
N GLY A 34 33.51 0.19 22.21
CA GLY A 34 33.00 1.54 22.15
C GLY A 34 31.49 1.44 22.31
N ALA A 35 30.92 2.21 23.24
CA ALA A 35 29.48 2.22 23.48
C ALA A 35 28.72 2.36 22.15
N ALA A 36 28.04 1.28 21.75
CA ALA A 36 27.17 1.26 20.58
C ALA A 36 26.18 2.41 20.69
N PRO A 37 25.90 3.16 19.62
CA PRO A 37 24.87 4.18 19.65
C PRO A 37 23.56 3.48 20.06
N LEU A 38 22.89 4.02 21.08
CA LEU A 38 21.54 3.63 21.43
C LEU A 38 20.73 3.57 20.14
N VAL A 39 20.18 2.38 19.87
CA VAL A 39 19.07 2.11 18.96
C VAL A 39 18.32 3.40 18.64
N SER A 40 18.38 3.83 17.38
CA SER A 40 17.90 5.12 16.91
C SER A 40 16.43 5.33 17.26
N SER A 41 16.16 6.00 18.38
CA SER A 41 14.85 6.58 18.64
C SER A 41 14.59 7.60 17.54
N LEU A 42 13.48 7.48 16.80
CA LEU A 42 13.07 8.51 15.85
C LEU A 42 13.18 9.88 16.53
N THR A 43 13.64 10.87 15.77
CA THR A 43 13.63 12.27 16.18
C THR A 43 12.19 12.71 16.48
N THR A 44 12.03 13.79 17.25
CA THR A 44 10.70 14.37 17.50
C THR A 44 9.98 14.72 16.19
N SER A 45 10.70 15.25 15.21
CA SER A 45 10.15 15.57 13.89
C SER A 45 9.65 14.33 13.14
N GLU A 46 10.36 13.21 13.21
CA GLU A 46 9.90 11.97 12.55
C GLU A 46 8.65 11.40 13.23
N HIS A 47 8.55 11.50 14.57
CA HIS A 47 7.34 11.15 15.28
C HIS A 47 6.15 12.03 14.91
N GLU A 48 6.37 13.34 14.77
CA GLU A 48 5.34 14.29 14.34
C GLU A 48 4.84 13.96 12.92
N VAL A 49 5.76 13.71 11.97
CA VAL A 49 5.39 13.32 10.60
C VAL A 49 4.62 12.00 10.59
N LEU A 50 5.06 10.96 11.31
CA LEU A 50 4.30 9.71 11.40
C LEU A 50 2.92 9.92 12.01
N GLY A 51 2.81 10.77 13.03
CA GLY A 51 1.54 11.14 13.64
C GLY A 51 0.61 11.83 12.63
N GLU A 52 1.13 12.76 11.84
CA GLU A 52 0.37 13.43 10.77
C GLU A 52 -0.10 12.44 9.70
N LEU A 53 0.79 11.55 9.22
CA LEU A 53 0.44 10.52 8.24
C LEU A 53 -0.70 9.62 8.75
N LEU A 54 -0.62 9.18 10.01
CA LEU A 54 -1.64 8.32 10.59
C LEU A 54 -2.97 9.04 10.85
N LEU A 55 -2.96 10.36 11.08
CA LEU A 55 -4.18 11.16 11.18
C LEU A 55 -4.86 11.37 9.81
N LEU A 56 -4.07 11.44 8.74
CA LEU A 56 -4.56 11.62 7.37
C LEU A 56 -4.98 10.30 6.72
N GLU A 57 -4.42 9.19 7.17
CA GLU A 57 -4.67 7.86 6.66
C GLU A 57 -6.12 7.38 6.90
N LYS A 58 -6.73 6.83 5.85
CA LYS A 58 -8.00 6.12 5.97
C LYS A 58 -7.77 4.76 6.63
N GLN A 59 -8.55 4.48 7.66
CA GLN A 59 -8.49 3.24 8.42
C GLN A 59 -9.36 2.16 7.78
N GLU A 60 -9.15 0.88 8.12
CA GLU A 60 -9.93 -0.23 7.58
C GLU A 60 -11.45 -0.04 7.77
N CYS A 61 -11.84 0.51 8.92
CA CYS A 61 -13.24 0.82 9.21
C CYS A 61 -13.85 1.87 8.27
N ASP A 62 -13.06 2.78 7.72
CA ASP A 62 -13.54 3.79 6.78
C ASP A 62 -13.90 3.15 5.44
N TYR A 63 -13.08 2.20 4.97
CA TYR A 63 -13.36 1.41 3.77
C TYR A 63 -14.58 0.50 3.99
N ALA A 64 -14.70 -0.14 5.16
CA ALA A 64 -15.84 -0.97 5.50
C ALA A 64 -17.14 -0.15 5.55
N ALA A 65 -17.12 1.00 6.22
CA ALA A 65 -18.27 1.90 6.29
C ALA A 65 -18.69 2.43 4.91
N ALA A 66 -17.72 2.77 4.04
CA ALA A 66 -18.01 3.17 2.66
C ALA A 66 -18.67 2.03 1.86
N ALA A 67 -18.18 0.79 2.02
CA ALA A 67 -18.72 -0.39 1.36
C ALA A 67 -20.08 -0.83 1.90
N GLU A 68 -20.44 -0.48 3.14
CA GLU A 68 -21.77 -0.71 3.70
C GLU A 68 -22.76 0.38 3.26
N ALA A 69 -22.32 1.65 3.22
CA ALA A 69 -23.14 2.78 2.81
C ALA A 69 -23.50 2.71 1.31
N CYS A 70 -22.62 2.13 0.51
CA CYS A 70 -22.84 1.91 -0.90
C CYS A 70 -23.24 0.45 -1.06
N THR A 71 -24.47 0.17 -1.51
CA THR A 71 -24.85 -1.19 -1.94
C THR A 71 -24.10 -1.54 -3.23
N ALA A 72 -22.78 -1.71 -3.13
CA ALA A 72 -21.92 -2.06 -4.24
C ALA A 72 -22.20 -3.50 -4.65
N PRO A 73 -22.38 -3.78 -5.95
CA PRO A 73 -22.40 -5.13 -6.43
C PRO A 73 -20.94 -5.58 -6.58
N SER A 74 -20.34 -6.11 -5.50
CA SER A 74 -18.98 -6.68 -5.50
C SER A 74 -18.75 -7.58 -6.72
N ALA A 75 -19.74 -8.41 -7.06
CA ALA A 75 -19.69 -9.30 -8.21
C ALA A 75 -19.64 -8.58 -9.57
N GLU A 76 -20.28 -7.41 -9.72
CA GLU A 76 -20.24 -6.63 -10.97
C GLU A 76 -18.89 -5.89 -11.11
N LEU A 77 -18.34 -5.39 -10.01
CA LEU A 77 -16.97 -4.83 -9.99
C LEU A 77 -15.93 -5.91 -10.34
N ASP A 78 -16.03 -7.09 -9.72
CA ASP A 78 -15.16 -8.23 -10.01
C ASP A 78 -15.26 -8.69 -11.47
N ALA A 79 -16.47 -8.70 -12.04
CA ALA A 79 -16.68 -9.00 -13.45
C ALA A 79 -15.99 -7.98 -14.36
N LEU A 80 -16.13 -6.69 -14.09
CA LEU A 80 -15.49 -5.64 -14.88
C LEU A 80 -13.95 -5.65 -14.76
N LEU A 81 -13.44 -5.95 -13.57
CA LEU A 81 -12.00 -6.18 -13.38
C LEU A 81 -11.54 -7.41 -14.19
N ALA A 82 -12.30 -8.50 -14.19
CA ALA A 82 -11.96 -9.72 -14.92
C ALA A 82 -12.05 -9.55 -16.45
N GLU A 83 -12.96 -8.71 -16.94
CA GLU A 83 -13.13 -8.39 -18.36
C GLU A 83 -12.03 -7.48 -18.92
N SER A 84 -11.33 -6.73 -18.05
CA SER A 84 -10.29 -5.82 -18.49
C SER A 84 -9.13 -6.54 -19.22
N PRO A 85 -8.63 -5.96 -20.32
CA PRO A 85 -7.39 -6.38 -20.97
C PRO A 85 -6.19 -6.54 -20.02
N LEU A 86 -6.07 -5.69 -19.00
CA LEU A 86 -4.99 -5.80 -18.01
C LEU A 86 -5.06 -7.11 -17.22
N ALA A 87 -6.25 -7.52 -16.76
CA ALA A 87 -6.42 -8.77 -16.02
C ALA A 87 -6.17 -10.01 -16.91
N ALA A 88 -6.34 -9.89 -18.22
CA ALA A 88 -6.08 -10.98 -19.16
C ALA A 88 -4.58 -11.33 -19.30
N THR A 89 -3.68 -10.45 -18.86
CA THR A 89 -2.22 -10.68 -18.94
C THR A 89 -1.69 -11.72 -17.93
N ARG A 90 -2.48 -12.08 -16.91
CA ARG A 90 -2.07 -12.92 -15.76
C ARG A 90 -3.10 -14.01 -15.41
N ARG A 91 -3.69 -14.67 -16.43
CA ARG A 91 -4.88 -15.53 -16.25
C ARG A 91 -4.71 -16.79 -15.39
N ASP A 92 -3.52 -17.38 -15.31
CA ASP A 92 -3.41 -18.78 -14.87
C ASP A 92 -2.86 -18.98 -13.43
N ASP A 93 -2.24 -17.95 -12.83
CA ASP A 93 -1.52 -18.10 -11.54
C ASP A 93 -2.17 -17.34 -10.35
N VAL A 94 -3.17 -16.49 -10.61
CA VAL A 94 -3.76 -15.60 -9.59
C VAL A 94 -5.28 -15.59 -9.69
N ALA A 95 -5.98 -16.02 -8.63
CA ALA A 95 -7.44 -16.15 -8.65
C ALA A 95 -8.15 -14.78 -8.69
N SER A 96 -7.69 -13.82 -7.89
CA SER A 96 -8.38 -12.54 -7.70
C SER A 96 -8.37 -11.67 -8.97
N PRO A 97 -9.54 -11.22 -9.48
CA PRO A 97 -9.61 -10.28 -10.61
C PRO A 97 -8.88 -8.97 -10.34
N TYR A 98 -9.00 -8.42 -9.13
CA TYR A 98 -8.29 -7.22 -8.70
C TYR A 98 -6.78 -7.42 -8.79
N THR A 99 -6.26 -8.49 -8.21
CA THR A 99 -4.81 -8.74 -8.20
C THR A 99 -4.27 -8.94 -9.60
N ARG A 100 -4.97 -9.68 -10.46
CA ARG A 100 -4.60 -9.79 -11.88
C ARG A 100 -4.59 -8.45 -12.58
N PHE A 101 -5.60 -7.62 -12.34
CA PHE A 101 -5.72 -6.29 -12.95
C PHE A 101 -4.55 -5.38 -12.57
N ILE A 102 -4.20 -5.28 -11.28
CA ILE A 102 -3.12 -4.41 -10.82
C ILE A 102 -1.74 -4.95 -11.23
N LEU A 103 -1.50 -6.26 -11.15
CA LEU A 103 -0.24 -6.85 -11.64
C LEU A 103 -0.09 -6.67 -13.17
N GLY A 104 -1.19 -6.76 -13.91
CA GLY A 104 -1.24 -6.44 -15.34
C GLY A 104 -0.92 -4.97 -15.59
N PHE A 105 -1.45 -4.06 -14.78
CA PHE A 105 -1.10 -2.65 -14.82
C PHE A 105 0.40 -2.41 -14.57
N TYR A 106 1.01 -3.02 -13.54
CA TYR A 106 2.45 -2.89 -13.28
C TYR A 106 3.34 -3.46 -14.39
N SER A 107 2.78 -4.35 -15.22
CA SER A 107 3.45 -4.88 -16.42
C SER A 107 3.21 -4.02 -17.68
N SER A 108 2.42 -2.93 -17.57
CA SER A 108 2.00 -2.11 -18.70
C SER A 108 2.90 -0.89 -18.93
N ALA A 109 2.85 -0.34 -20.15
CA ALA A 109 3.56 0.90 -20.49
C ALA A 109 3.08 2.12 -19.68
N LEU A 110 1.84 2.11 -19.18
CA LEU A 110 1.29 3.16 -18.32
C LEU A 110 2.03 3.23 -16.98
N TYR A 111 2.36 2.09 -16.39
CA TYR A 111 3.16 2.04 -15.17
C TYR A 111 4.60 2.51 -15.42
N ALA A 112 5.21 2.11 -16.55
CA ALA A 112 6.60 2.43 -16.87
C ALA A 112 6.90 3.95 -16.97
N GLN A 113 5.87 4.80 -17.07
CA GLN A 113 6.00 6.25 -17.21
C GLN A 113 5.61 7.02 -15.94
N ALA A 114 5.08 6.35 -14.91
CA ALA A 114 4.59 6.99 -13.69
C ALA A 114 5.62 6.86 -12.55
N PRO A 115 5.89 7.93 -11.77
CA PRO A 115 6.63 7.82 -10.53
C PRO A 115 6.00 6.80 -9.57
N THR A 116 6.83 6.07 -8.82
CA THR A 116 6.37 5.04 -7.86
C THR A 116 5.42 5.62 -6.81
N THR A 117 5.74 6.81 -6.28
CA THR A 117 4.90 7.53 -5.30
C THR A 117 3.52 7.85 -5.87
N MET A 118 3.47 8.50 -7.04
CA MET A 118 2.22 8.76 -7.78
C MET A 118 1.43 7.46 -8.03
N THR A 119 2.13 6.38 -8.39
CA THR A 119 1.51 5.07 -8.63
C THR A 119 0.84 4.53 -7.37
N THR A 120 1.56 4.52 -6.25
CA THR A 120 1.01 4.01 -4.98
C THR A 120 -0.21 4.79 -4.52
N VAL A 121 -0.19 6.13 -4.61
CA VAL A 121 -1.35 6.98 -4.30
C VAL A 121 -2.50 6.71 -5.28
N GLY A 122 -2.22 6.58 -6.58
CA GLY A 122 -3.23 6.27 -7.58
C GLY A 122 -3.90 4.91 -7.35
N VAL A 123 -3.14 3.88 -6.96
CA VAL A 123 -3.69 2.58 -6.59
C VAL A 123 -4.54 2.67 -5.31
N ARG A 124 -4.12 3.46 -4.29
CA ARG A 124 -4.94 3.70 -3.09
C ARG A 124 -6.27 4.37 -3.41
N LEU A 125 -6.25 5.40 -4.26
CA LEU A 125 -7.47 6.07 -4.74
C LEU A 125 -8.38 5.08 -5.49
N PHE A 126 -7.80 4.21 -6.30
CA PHE A 126 -8.54 3.16 -7.00
C PHE A 126 -9.17 2.15 -6.02
N GLN A 127 -8.43 1.67 -5.03
CA GLN A 127 -8.94 0.79 -3.97
C GLN A 127 -10.10 1.43 -3.20
N ARG A 128 -9.98 2.73 -2.87
CA ARG A 128 -11.06 3.48 -2.21
C ARG A 128 -12.28 3.59 -3.11
N PHE A 129 -12.09 3.88 -4.39
CA PHE A 129 -13.17 3.90 -5.37
C PHE A 129 -13.89 2.55 -5.41
N LEU A 130 -13.18 1.42 -5.43
CA LEU A 130 -13.79 0.10 -5.42
C LEU A 130 -14.65 -0.16 -4.18
N CYS A 131 -14.28 0.44 -3.04
CA CYS A 131 -15.04 0.31 -1.78
C CYS A 131 -16.24 1.25 -1.71
N SER A 132 -16.24 2.39 -2.42
CA SER A 132 -17.31 3.39 -2.36
C SER A 132 -18.19 3.45 -3.62
N CYS A 133 -17.86 2.69 -4.67
CA CYS A 133 -18.55 2.80 -5.96
C CYS A 133 -20.01 2.35 -5.87
N ARG A 134 -20.92 3.28 -6.17
CA ARG A 134 -22.35 3.00 -6.31
C ARG A 134 -22.66 2.35 -7.65
N ARG A 135 -23.65 1.45 -7.64
CA ARG A 135 -24.11 0.71 -8.83
C ARG A 135 -24.43 1.61 -10.04
N ASP A 136 -25.08 2.76 -9.83
CA ASP A 136 -25.41 3.69 -10.91
C ASP A 136 -24.18 4.35 -11.54
N ALA A 137 -23.13 4.62 -10.74
CA ALA A 137 -21.86 5.10 -11.26
C ALA A 137 -21.18 4.00 -12.09
N LEU A 138 -21.18 2.76 -11.58
CA LEU A 138 -20.62 1.60 -12.26
C LEU A 138 -21.29 1.33 -13.62
N TYR A 139 -22.62 1.44 -13.71
CA TYR A 139 -23.33 1.27 -14.99
C TYR A 139 -23.01 2.38 -15.99
N ARG A 140 -22.95 3.63 -15.55
CA ARG A 140 -22.57 4.75 -16.44
C ARG A 140 -21.14 4.57 -16.97
N LEU A 141 -20.23 4.14 -16.10
CA LEU A 141 -18.86 3.78 -16.47
C LEU A 141 -18.80 2.69 -17.52
N HIS A 142 -19.47 1.58 -17.28
CA HIS A 142 -19.44 0.47 -18.20
C HIS A 142 -20.10 0.83 -19.54
N HIS A 143 -21.18 1.63 -19.53
CA HIS A 143 -21.82 2.07 -20.76
C HIS A 143 -20.92 3.03 -21.59
N GLY A 144 -20.19 3.92 -20.92
CA GLY A 144 -19.30 4.88 -21.60
C GLY A 144 -17.95 4.29 -22.04
N CYS A 145 -17.36 3.40 -21.24
CA CYS A 145 -16.00 2.91 -21.44
C CYS A 145 -15.90 1.40 -21.77
N GLY A 146 -17.01 0.66 -21.71
CA GLY A 146 -17.05 -0.77 -21.97
C GLY A 146 -16.11 -1.57 -21.06
N VAL A 147 -15.36 -2.50 -21.67
CA VAL A 147 -14.39 -3.37 -20.98
C VAL A 147 -13.17 -2.61 -20.44
N SER A 148 -12.92 -1.38 -20.89
CA SER A 148 -11.83 -0.52 -20.40
C SER A 148 -12.29 0.42 -19.28
N ALA A 149 -13.47 0.23 -18.71
CA ALA A 149 -13.98 1.07 -17.62
C ALA A 149 -13.02 1.11 -16.41
N MET A 150 -12.52 -0.03 -15.95
CA MET A 150 -11.59 -0.08 -14.82
C MET A 150 -10.24 0.57 -15.13
N GLU A 151 -9.77 0.44 -16.38
CA GLU A 151 -8.54 1.10 -16.85
C GLU A 151 -8.68 2.62 -16.90
N ALA A 152 -9.85 3.11 -17.33
CA ALA A 152 -10.17 4.53 -17.33
C ALA A 152 -10.18 5.09 -15.90
N ILE A 153 -10.81 4.39 -14.96
CA ILE A 153 -10.85 4.79 -13.54
C ILE A 153 -9.43 4.81 -12.96
N LEU A 154 -8.64 3.74 -13.14
CA LEU A 154 -7.27 3.71 -12.65
C LEU A 154 -6.42 4.85 -13.23
N ARG A 155 -6.58 5.16 -14.53
CA ARG A 155 -5.91 6.30 -15.17
C ARG A 155 -6.29 7.64 -14.55
N GLU A 156 -7.58 7.83 -14.26
CA GLU A 156 -8.05 9.04 -13.57
C GLU A 156 -7.52 9.11 -12.14
N CYS A 157 -7.47 8.00 -11.40
CA CYS A 157 -6.86 7.95 -10.07
C CYS A 157 -5.38 8.31 -10.11
N LEU A 158 -4.62 7.82 -11.11
CA LEU A 158 -3.24 8.23 -11.34
C LEU A 158 -3.15 9.73 -11.64
N HIS A 159 -4.02 10.26 -12.50
CA HIS A 159 -4.06 11.69 -12.81
C HIS A 159 -4.33 12.56 -11.57
N LEU A 160 -5.29 12.17 -10.73
CA LEU A 160 -5.59 12.84 -9.45
C LEU A 160 -4.39 12.80 -8.50
N ALA A 161 -3.70 11.66 -8.39
CA ALA A 161 -2.48 11.52 -7.59
C ALA A 161 -1.36 12.47 -8.08
N GLY A 162 -1.21 12.61 -9.40
CA GLY A 162 -0.25 13.54 -10.01
C GLY A 162 -0.62 15.01 -9.75
N ASN A 163 -1.90 15.36 -9.80
CA ASN A 163 -2.35 16.74 -9.56
C ASN A 163 -2.23 17.15 -8.08
N ALA A 164 -2.41 16.23 -7.14
CA ALA A 164 -2.19 16.51 -5.72
C ALA A 164 -0.72 16.84 -5.39
N SER A 165 0.22 16.36 -6.22
CA SER A 165 1.67 16.51 -6.04
C SER A 165 2.30 17.62 -6.91
N SER A 166 1.51 18.32 -7.74
CA SER A 166 1.99 19.24 -8.76
C SER A 166 1.28 20.60 -8.72
N THR A 167 2.03 21.69 -8.91
CA THR A 167 1.51 23.05 -9.16
C THR A 167 1.18 23.32 -10.64
N ALA A 168 1.38 22.34 -11.53
CA ALA A 168 1.13 22.48 -12.96
C ALA A 168 -0.36 22.59 -13.30
N GLN A 169 -0.65 23.30 -14.38
CA GLN A 169 -2.01 23.61 -14.85
C GLN A 169 -2.89 22.37 -14.92
N ILE A 170 -3.98 22.44 -14.15
CA ILE A 170 -5.06 21.45 -14.07
C ILE A 170 -5.64 21.27 -15.48
N VAL A 171 -5.49 20.07 -16.05
CA VAL A 171 -6.24 19.67 -17.24
C VAL A 171 -7.71 19.68 -16.89
N ALA A 172 -8.57 20.20 -17.78
CA ALA A 172 -10.00 20.25 -17.53
C ALA A 172 -10.54 18.85 -17.17
N PRO A 173 -11.29 18.71 -16.06
CA PRO A 173 -11.76 17.40 -15.61
C PRO A 173 -12.65 16.74 -16.67
N THR A 174 -12.44 15.44 -16.89
CA THR A 174 -13.29 14.63 -17.77
C THR A 174 -14.57 14.22 -17.04
N GLU A 175 -15.57 13.69 -17.77
CA GLU A 175 -16.75 13.10 -17.14
C GLU A 175 -16.37 11.95 -16.19
N VAL A 176 -15.34 11.18 -16.54
CA VAL A 176 -14.80 10.11 -15.69
C VAL A 176 -14.15 10.71 -14.44
N THR A 177 -13.36 11.78 -14.56
CA THR A 177 -12.77 12.49 -13.41
C THR A 177 -13.83 12.95 -12.41
N VAL A 178 -14.90 13.59 -12.90
CA VAL A 178 -15.98 14.12 -12.05
C VAL A 178 -16.67 13.01 -11.27
N MET A 179 -16.91 11.88 -11.92
CA MET A 179 -17.57 10.75 -11.28
C MET A 179 -16.63 9.98 -10.34
N VAL A 180 -15.36 9.80 -10.68
CA VAL A 180 -14.37 9.25 -9.74
C VAL A 180 -14.30 10.11 -8.48
N LEU A 181 -14.20 11.44 -8.63
CA LEU A 181 -14.24 12.36 -7.49
C LEU A 181 -15.55 12.25 -6.70
N ALA A 182 -16.70 12.14 -7.37
CA ALA A 182 -17.97 12.00 -6.68
C ALA A 182 -18.06 10.72 -5.83
N GLU A 183 -17.55 9.58 -6.33
CA GLU A 183 -17.49 8.33 -5.55
C GLU A 183 -16.44 8.40 -4.44
N LEU A 184 -15.41 9.25 -4.58
CA LEU A 184 -14.44 9.55 -3.53
C LEU A 184 -14.90 10.67 -2.58
N SER A 185 -16.17 11.08 -2.62
CA SER A 185 -16.72 12.18 -1.82
C SER A 185 -15.97 13.51 -1.99
N TYR A 186 -15.41 13.75 -3.18
CA TYR A 186 -14.58 14.89 -3.55
C TYR A 186 -13.31 15.06 -2.69
N ASP A 187 -12.96 14.02 -1.93
CA ASP A 187 -11.65 13.89 -1.30
C ASP A 187 -10.76 13.13 -2.29
N ALA A 188 -9.59 13.65 -2.63
CA ALA A 188 -8.57 12.97 -3.43
C ALA A 188 -7.26 12.81 -2.65
N GLN A 189 -7.29 13.09 -1.35
CA GLN A 189 -6.18 12.85 -0.45
C GLN A 189 -6.11 11.37 -0.10
N GLU A 190 -4.92 10.81 -0.27
CA GLU A 190 -4.57 9.45 0.13
C GLU A 190 -3.13 9.44 0.63
N VAL A 191 -2.86 8.57 1.61
CA VAL A 191 -1.51 8.37 2.16
C VAL A 191 -0.90 7.15 1.47
N SER A 192 0.30 7.31 0.92
CA SER A 192 1.05 6.21 0.34
C SER A 192 1.76 5.39 1.42
N PRO A 193 1.89 4.05 1.26
CA PRO A 193 2.84 3.29 2.07
C PRO A 193 4.28 3.82 1.92
N LEU A 194 4.61 4.47 0.82
CA LEU A 194 5.94 5.06 0.61
C LEU A 194 6.17 6.28 1.50
N ASP A 195 5.14 7.03 1.88
CA ASP A 195 5.27 8.19 2.78
C ASP A 195 5.77 7.73 4.16
N TYR A 196 5.26 6.59 4.64
CA TYR A 196 5.77 5.93 5.86
C TYR A 196 7.21 5.43 5.67
N LEU A 197 7.49 4.80 4.53
CA LEU A 197 8.83 4.30 4.24
C LEU A 197 9.87 5.43 4.10
N GLU A 198 9.51 6.61 3.63
CA GLU A 198 10.43 7.76 3.56
C GLU A 198 10.91 8.20 4.94
N VAL A 199 10.08 8.04 5.98
CA VAL A 199 10.46 8.32 7.37
C VAL A 199 11.29 7.19 7.98
N LEU A 200 10.99 5.93 7.63
CA LEU A 200 11.55 4.76 8.32
C LEU A 200 12.79 4.18 7.62
N LEU A 201 12.85 4.22 6.30
CA LEU A 201 13.97 3.68 5.51
C LEU A 201 15.32 4.36 5.74
N PRO A 202 15.42 5.66 6.12
CA PRO A 202 16.69 6.24 6.55
C PRO A 202 17.35 5.47 7.70
N HIS A 203 16.58 4.75 8.52
CA HIS A 203 17.07 3.89 9.59
C HIS A 203 17.45 2.48 9.11
N ILE A 204 17.07 2.09 7.89
CA ILE A 204 17.34 0.79 7.26
C ILE A 204 17.66 0.92 5.74
N PRO A 205 18.67 1.74 5.35
CA PRO A 205 18.82 2.23 3.98
C PRO A 205 19.07 1.12 2.94
N TYR A 206 19.73 0.02 3.35
CA TYR A 206 20.01 -1.14 2.51
C TYR A 206 18.76 -1.91 2.05
N LEU A 207 17.61 -1.68 2.70
CA LEU A 207 16.33 -2.31 2.35
C LEU A 207 15.46 -1.44 1.43
N SER A 208 15.85 -0.19 1.18
CA SER A 208 14.99 0.83 0.57
C SER A 208 14.31 0.38 -0.73
N GLN A 209 15.11 -0.12 -1.69
CA GLN A 209 14.59 -0.53 -2.99
C GLN A 209 13.63 -1.74 -2.89
N MET A 210 13.96 -2.71 -2.05
CA MET A 210 13.11 -3.91 -1.89
C MET A 210 11.83 -3.59 -1.14
N CYS A 211 11.86 -2.72 -0.12
CA CYS A 211 10.66 -2.26 0.58
C CYS A 211 9.72 -1.51 -0.37
N GLN A 212 10.25 -0.71 -1.29
CA GLN A 212 9.43 -0.04 -2.33
C GLN A 212 8.77 -1.06 -3.28
N GLN A 213 9.53 -2.06 -3.74
CA GLN A 213 9.00 -3.11 -4.61
C GLN A 213 7.96 -3.99 -3.89
N ALA A 214 8.23 -4.39 -2.66
CA ALA A 214 7.30 -5.14 -1.82
C ALA A 214 6.00 -4.35 -1.59
N SER A 215 6.09 -3.04 -1.35
CA SER A 215 4.91 -2.18 -1.15
C SER A 215 4.01 -2.14 -2.38
N LEU A 216 4.58 -2.05 -3.59
CA LEU A 216 3.80 -2.13 -4.83
C LEU A 216 3.10 -3.48 -4.96
N LEU A 217 3.85 -4.58 -4.78
CA LEU A 217 3.28 -5.92 -4.90
C LEU A 217 2.17 -6.15 -3.87
N LEU A 218 2.36 -5.73 -2.61
CA LEU A 218 1.34 -5.82 -1.58
C LEU A 218 0.08 -5.05 -1.96
N LEU A 219 0.19 -3.83 -2.50
CA LEU A 219 -0.98 -3.08 -2.97
C LEU A 219 -1.74 -3.79 -4.11
N ALA A 220 -1.10 -4.69 -4.86
CA ALA A 220 -1.79 -5.52 -5.84
C ALA A 220 -2.62 -6.65 -5.20
N HIS A 221 -2.33 -7.06 -3.96
CA HIS A 221 -3.08 -8.12 -3.30
C HIS A 221 -4.47 -7.62 -2.87
N ASP A 222 -5.51 -8.42 -3.12
CA ASP A 222 -6.90 -8.05 -2.81
C ASP A 222 -7.17 -7.87 -1.31
N GLU A 223 -6.53 -8.68 -0.47
CA GLU A 223 -6.55 -8.50 0.98
C GLU A 223 -6.11 -7.09 1.42
N MET A 224 -5.26 -6.41 0.64
CA MET A 224 -4.76 -5.07 0.97
C MET A 224 -5.69 -3.93 0.53
N VAL A 225 -6.79 -4.23 -0.20
CA VAL A 225 -7.73 -3.20 -0.72
C VAL A 225 -8.32 -2.34 0.40
N ARG A 226 -8.56 -2.93 1.58
CA ARG A 226 -9.14 -2.23 2.73
C ARG A 226 -8.13 -1.94 3.84
N GLN A 227 -6.90 -2.42 3.69
CA GLN A 227 -5.88 -2.25 4.72
C GLN A 227 -5.30 -0.83 4.67
N PRO A 228 -4.91 -0.25 5.82
CA PRO A 228 -4.20 1.02 5.84
C PRO A 228 -2.81 0.90 5.20
N SER A 229 -2.33 1.99 4.63
CA SER A 229 -0.99 2.10 4.04
C SER A 229 0.13 1.90 5.08
N SER A 230 -0.09 2.26 6.34
CA SER A 230 0.81 1.99 7.46
C SER A 230 1.05 0.49 7.64
N LEU A 231 -0.01 -0.34 7.54
CA LEU A 231 0.12 -1.80 7.58
C LEU A 231 0.86 -2.33 6.35
N VAL A 232 0.57 -1.79 5.15
CA VAL A 232 1.30 -2.17 3.93
C VAL A 232 2.80 -1.87 4.08
N ALA A 233 3.16 -0.68 4.57
CA ALA A 233 4.56 -0.30 4.82
C ALA A 233 5.23 -1.23 5.85
N LEU A 234 4.51 -1.60 6.92
CA LEU A 234 4.98 -2.57 7.91
C LEU A 234 5.27 -3.93 7.30
N LEU A 235 4.32 -4.48 6.56
CA LEU A 235 4.45 -5.77 5.92
C LEU A 235 5.63 -5.77 4.94
N SER A 236 5.83 -4.69 4.19
CA SER A 236 7.00 -4.51 3.30
C SER A 236 8.32 -4.60 4.06
N ILE A 237 8.45 -3.89 5.19
CA ILE A 237 9.66 -3.91 6.01
C ILE A 237 9.91 -5.32 6.55
N VAL A 238 8.92 -5.91 7.22
CA VAL A 238 9.07 -7.23 7.88
C VAL A 238 9.37 -8.33 6.87
N PHE A 239 8.71 -8.31 5.71
CA PHE A 239 9.00 -9.23 4.61
C PHE A 239 10.45 -9.11 4.14
N THR A 240 10.89 -7.88 3.90
CA THR A 240 12.23 -7.63 3.36
C THR A 240 13.32 -8.05 4.35
N VAL A 241 13.12 -7.77 5.64
CA VAL A 241 14.02 -8.21 6.71
C VAL A 241 14.08 -9.73 6.80
N ARG A 242 12.92 -10.41 6.72
CA ARG A 242 12.84 -11.87 6.74
C ARG A 242 13.66 -12.51 5.62
N ASN A 243 13.60 -11.97 4.42
CA ASN A 243 14.30 -12.54 3.27
C ASN A 243 15.79 -12.21 3.24
N MET A 244 16.21 -11.15 3.93
CA MET A 244 17.63 -10.79 4.06
C MET A 244 18.31 -11.39 5.29
N SER A 245 17.55 -11.76 6.34
CA SER A 245 18.11 -12.39 7.54
C SER A 245 18.14 -13.92 7.41
N PRO A 246 19.31 -14.56 7.55
CA PRO A 246 19.41 -16.02 7.59
C PRO A 246 18.78 -16.63 8.85
N SER A 247 18.55 -15.84 9.92
CA SER A 247 17.84 -16.27 11.12
C SER A 247 16.40 -15.75 11.14
N GLY A 248 15.46 -16.64 10.84
CA GLY A 248 14.01 -16.34 10.92
C GLY A 248 13.49 -16.11 12.35
N GLU A 249 14.31 -16.32 13.38
CA GLU A 249 13.94 -16.19 14.80
C GLU A 249 13.65 -14.74 15.20
N ALA A 250 14.42 -13.79 14.68
CA ALA A 250 14.24 -12.34 14.90
C ALA A 250 12.86 -11.87 14.42
N VAL A 251 12.49 -12.24 13.19
CA VAL A 251 11.17 -11.95 12.62
C VAL A 251 10.06 -12.71 13.34
N ALA A 252 10.30 -13.95 13.75
CA ALA A 252 9.31 -14.71 14.52
C ALA A 252 9.02 -14.06 15.90
N GLN A 253 10.04 -13.56 16.58
CA GLN A 253 9.87 -12.82 17.84
C GLN A 253 9.09 -11.51 17.64
N LEU A 254 9.39 -10.79 16.56
CA LEU A 254 8.67 -9.58 16.19
C LEU A 254 7.19 -9.88 15.91
N LEU A 255 6.91 -10.91 15.10
CA LEU A 255 5.54 -11.33 14.77
C LEU A 255 4.77 -11.84 15.99
N ALA A 256 5.43 -12.47 16.96
CA ALA A 256 4.78 -12.95 18.18
C ALA A 256 4.18 -11.82 19.04
N THR A 257 4.63 -10.58 18.84
CA THR A 257 4.04 -9.40 19.49
C THR A 257 2.78 -8.88 18.78
N TRP A 258 2.46 -9.41 17.58
CA TRP A 258 1.33 -8.95 16.79
C TRP A 258 0.03 -9.64 17.23
N PRO A 259 -1.11 -8.98 17.08
CA PRO A 259 -2.41 -9.66 17.09
C PRO A 259 -2.43 -10.81 16.06
N GLU A 260 -3.06 -11.92 16.42
CA GLU A 260 -3.12 -13.15 15.59
C GLU A 260 -3.58 -12.86 14.15
N HIS A 261 -4.62 -12.03 13.97
CA HIS A 261 -5.13 -11.66 12.65
C HIS A 261 -4.06 -10.99 11.75
N ARG A 262 -3.15 -10.20 12.32
CA ARG A 262 -2.04 -9.57 11.57
C ARG A 262 -0.93 -10.58 11.26
N GLN A 263 -0.70 -11.55 12.14
CA GLN A 263 0.26 -12.64 11.87
C GLN A 263 -0.24 -13.52 10.71
N GLU A 264 -1.53 -13.83 10.68
CA GLU A 264 -2.14 -14.57 9.59
C GLU A 264 -2.08 -13.79 8.26
N ALA A 265 -2.41 -12.50 8.28
CA ALA A 265 -2.29 -11.62 7.13
C ALA A 265 -0.84 -11.57 6.62
N PHE A 266 0.15 -11.44 7.51
CA PHE A 266 1.56 -11.54 7.15
C PHE A 266 1.89 -12.88 6.51
N GLY A 267 1.42 -14.00 7.05
CA GLY A 267 1.63 -15.33 6.48
C GLY A 267 1.13 -15.45 5.04
N ARG A 268 -0.07 -14.95 4.76
CA ARG A 268 -0.67 -14.91 3.41
C ARG A 268 0.10 -13.98 2.47
N MET A 269 0.40 -12.76 2.92
CA MET A 269 1.13 -11.77 2.12
C MET A 269 2.55 -12.21 1.81
N ASN A 270 3.22 -12.84 2.77
CA ASN A 270 4.54 -13.41 2.58
C ASN A 270 4.51 -14.58 1.58
N ALA A 271 3.50 -15.45 1.63
CA ALA A 271 3.33 -16.51 0.63
C ALA A 271 3.11 -15.91 -0.77
N PHE A 272 2.29 -14.87 -0.89
CA PHE A 272 2.06 -14.16 -2.14
C PHE A 272 3.34 -13.52 -2.68
N LEU A 273 4.09 -12.78 -1.86
CA LEU A 273 5.31 -12.11 -2.30
C LEU A 273 6.41 -13.11 -2.72
N ASN A 274 6.47 -14.30 -2.11
CA ASN A 274 7.38 -15.38 -2.55
C ASN A 274 7.07 -15.92 -3.95
N CYS A 275 5.90 -15.64 -4.53
CA CYS A 275 5.63 -15.95 -5.93
C CYS A 275 6.40 -15.05 -6.92
N PHE A 276 7.03 -13.97 -6.41
CA PHE A 276 7.73 -12.96 -7.21
C PHE A 276 9.21 -12.80 -6.82
N ALA A 277 9.69 -13.58 -5.84
CA ALA A 277 11.09 -13.63 -5.40
C ALA A 277 11.88 -14.65 -6.24
#